data_AF-A0ABD3XKI6-F1
#
_entry.id   AF-A0ABD3XKI6-F1
#
_cell.length_a   1.000
_cell.length_b   1.000
_cell.length_c   1.000
_cell.angle_alpha   90.00
_cell.angle_beta   90.00
_cell.angle_gamma   90.00
#
_symmetry.space_group_name_H-M   'P 1'
#
loop_
_entity.id
_entity.type
_entity.pdbx_description
1 polymer ?
#
loop_
_entity_poly.entity_id
_entity_poly.type
_entity_poly.pdbx_seq_one_letter_code
_entity_poly.pdbx_strand_id
1 'polypeptide(L)'
;IGVNVYLTSIGVKVYLTSIGVNVYLTSIGVKVYLTSIGVNVYFTSIGVNVYFTSIDVKVYLTSIGVKLYLTSIGVNVYLTSIGVNVYLTSIGVKVYLTSIGVKVYLTGIGVKVYLTSIGVKVYLTSIGVNVYLTSIGVKVYLTSIGVKVYLTSIGVKVYLTSIGVNVYLTSIGVKVYLTSIGVKVYLVSIDVKR
;
A
#
# COMPACT_ATOMS: atom_id res chain seq x y z
N ILE A 1 22.93 18.16 -1.54
CA ILE A 1 23.11 18.49 -2.98
C ILE A 1 21.93 17.86 -3.69
N GLY A 2 21.04 18.66 -4.27
CA GLY A 2 19.86 18.13 -4.96
C GLY A 2 20.24 17.44 -6.27
N VAL A 3 19.70 16.24 -6.53
CA VAL A 3 19.89 15.52 -7.78
C VAL A 3 18.54 15.37 -8.49
N ASN A 4 18.49 15.78 -9.75
CA ASN A 4 17.33 15.57 -10.62
C ASN A 4 17.70 14.59 -11.73
N VAL A 5 16.89 13.55 -11.92
CA VAL A 5 17.07 12.57 -12.99
C VAL A 5 15.82 12.54 -13.85
N TYR A 6 15.99 12.73 -15.16
CA TYR A 6 14.96 12.62 -16.18
C TYR A 6 15.41 11.62 -17.22
N LEU A 7 14.61 10.59 -17.50
CA LEU A 7 14.97 9.58 -18.48
C LEU A 7 13.76 9.00 -19.21
N THR A 8 13.94 8.80 -20.50
CA THR A 8 13.03 8.04 -21.35
C THR A 8 13.82 6.97 -22.09
N SER A 9 13.56 5.69 -21.81
CA SER A 9 14.35 4.60 -22.43
C SER A 9 13.72 3.22 -22.25
N ILE A 10 14.35 2.20 -22.84
CA ILE A 10 14.07 0.78 -22.62
C ILE A 10 15.21 0.21 -21.78
N GLY A 11 14.89 -0.37 -20.63
CA GLY A 11 15.85 -0.97 -19.71
C GLY A 11 16.66 0.08 -18.95
N VAL A 12 16.23 0.42 -17.74
CA VAL A 12 16.91 1.39 -16.88
C VAL A 12 17.33 0.75 -15.57
N LYS A 13 18.55 1.07 -15.15
CA LYS A 13 18.99 0.90 -13.76
C LYS A 13 19.47 2.24 -13.23
N VAL A 14 18.86 2.71 -12.15
CA VAL A 14 19.27 3.95 -11.45
C VAL A 14 19.73 3.60 -10.04
N TYR A 15 20.90 4.09 -9.66
CA TYR A 15 21.44 4.03 -8.31
C TYR A 15 21.84 5.43 -7.88
N LEU A 16 21.23 5.94 -6.80
CA LEU A 16 21.55 7.27 -6.29
C LEU A 16 21.66 7.24 -4.77
N THR A 17 22.65 7.95 -4.25
CA THR A 17 22.74 8.29 -2.83
C THR A 17 22.94 9.80 -2.73
N SER A 18 21.99 10.53 -2.14
CA SER A 18 22.06 11.99 -2.06
C SER A 18 21.17 12.61 -0.98
N ILE A 19 21.17 13.94 -0.86
CA ILE A 19 20.23 14.73 -0.06
C ILE A 19 19.36 15.52 -1.04
N GLY A 20 18.09 15.17 -1.15
CA GLY A 20 17.14 15.68 -2.13
C GLY A 20 17.30 14.98 -3.48
N VAL A 21 16.40 14.06 -3.79
CA VAL A 21 16.38 13.35 -5.08
C VAL A 21 15.00 13.50 -5.73
N ASN A 22 14.97 14.01 -6.95
CA ASN A 22 13.80 13.95 -7.82
C ASN A 22 14.08 13.04 -9.02
N VAL A 23 13.24 12.03 -9.23
CA VAL A 23 13.39 11.09 -10.36
C VAL A 23 12.10 11.06 -11.18
N TYR A 24 12.24 11.28 -12.48
CA TYR A 24 11.17 11.18 -13.47
C TYR A 24 11.59 10.17 -14.54
N LEU A 25 10.92 9.01 -14.60
CA LEU A 25 11.21 7.97 -15.61
C LEU A 25 9.96 7.60 -16.41
N THR A 26 10.14 7.53 -17.72
CA THR A 26 9.17 6.93 -18.65
C THR A 26 9.84 5.80 -19.40
N SER A 27 9.49 4.54 -19.13
CA SER A 27 10.32 3.43 -19.64
C SER A 27 9.67 2.05 -19.61
N ILE A 28 10.25 1.13 -20.38
CA ILE A 28 9.96 -0.30 -20.30
C ILE A 28 11.10 -0.97 -19.53
N GLY A 29 10.81 -1.52 -18.36
CA GLY A 29 11.78 -2.18 -17.49
C GLY A 29 12.62 -1.18 -16.69
N VAL A 30 12.22 -0.93 -15.45
CA VAL A 30 12.92 -0.03 -14.52
C VAL A 30 13.37 -0.77 -13.28
N LYS A 31 14.62 -0.56 -12.88
CA LYS A 31 15.11 -0.84 -11.53
C LYS A 31 15.69 0.42 -10.91
N VAL A 32 15.15 0.86 -9.77
CA VAL A 32 15.66 2.03 -9.05
C VAL A 32 16.02 1.64 -7.63
N TYR A 33 17.19 2.10 -7.19
CA TYR A 33 17.69 1.99 -5.83
C TYR A 33 18.09 3.40 -5.36
N LEU A 34 17.39 3.94 -4.36
CA LEU A 34 17.71 5.24 -3.77
C LEU A 34 17.95 5.12 -2.27
N THR A 35 19.02 5.78 -1.82
CA THR A 35 19.26 6.04 -0.42
C THR A 35 19.38 7.55 -0.22
N SER A 36 18.42 8.21 0.41
CA SER A 36 18.48 9.67 0.53
C SER A 36 17.69 10.28 1.69
N ILE A 37 17.92 11.57 1.92
CA ILE A 37 17.03 12.43 2.72
C ILE A 37 16.21 13.24 1.73
N GLY A 38 14.91 13.00 1.65
CA GLY A 38 13.99 13.55 0.65
C GLY A 38 14.08 12.81 -0.68
N VAL A 39 13.03 12.03 -0.99
CA VAL A 39 12.82 11.39 -2.30
C VAL A 39 11.48 11.84 -2.87
N ASN A 40 11.47 12.30 -4.11
CA ASN A 40 10.26 12.41 -4.91
C ASN A 40 10.43 11.67 -6.25
N VAL A 41 9.53 10.74 -6.53
CA VAL A 41 9.67 9.84 -7.68
C VAL A 41 8.37 9.77 -8.45
N TYR A 42 8.49 9.89 -9.78
CA TYR A 42 7.40 9.76 -10.73
C TYR A 42 7.78 8.76 -11.83
N PHE A 43 7.07 7.63 -11.89
CA PHE A 43 7.28 6.62 -12.94
C PHE A 43 6.02 6.39 -13.77
N THR A 44 6.21 6.32 -15.08
CA THR A 44 5.23 5.86 -16.06
C THR A 44 5.84 4.76 -16.91
N SER A 45 5.44 3.51 -16.71
CA SER A 45 6.28 2.40 -17.18
C SER A 45 5.60 1.05 -17.32
N ILE A 46 6.30 0.10 -17.95
CA ILE A 46 5.95 -1.32 -17.95
C ILE A 46 7.08 -2.06 -17.22
N GLY A 47 6.77 -2.66 -16.07
CA GLY A 47 7.72 -3.38 -15.23
C GLY A 47 8.60 -2.44 -14.41
N VAL A 48 8.25 -2.22 -13.14
CA VAL A 48 9.03 -1.40 -12.21
C VAL A 48 9.41 -2.20 -10.99
N ASN A 49 10.69 -2.13 -10.63
CA ASN A 49 11.17 -2.56 -9.33
C ASN A 49 11.89 -1.41 -8.63
N VAL A 50 11.47 -1.10 -7.40
CA VAL A 50 11.91 0.09 -6.68
C VAL A 50 12.28 -0.27 -5.25
N TYR A 51 13.44 0.21 -4.82
CA TYR A 51 13.94 0.08 -3.45
C TYR A 51 14.35 1.44 -2.93
N PHE A 52 13.72 1.90 -1.85
CA PHE A 52 14.08 3.14 -1.17
C PHE A 52 14.42 2.91 0.29
N THR A 53 15.51 3.51 0.74
CA THR A 53 15.89 3.64 2.14
C THR A 53 16.14 5.11 2.44
N SER A 54 15.23 5.77 3.15
CA SER A 54 15.26 7.24 3.19
C SER A 54 14.51 7.87 4.35
N ILE A 55 14.66 9.18 4.50
CA ILE A 55 13.79 10.03 5.33
C ILE A 55 12.95 10.85 4.35
N ASP A 56 11.62 10.78 4.47
CA ASP A 56 10.60 11.36 3.60
C ASP A 56 10.63 10.87 2.14
N VAL A 57 9.66 10.01 1.82
CA VAL A 57 9.44 9.51 0.46
C VAL A 57 8.08 9.90 -0.07
N LYS A 58 8.06 10.42 -1.29
CA LYS A 58 6.86 10.54 -2.12
C LYS A 58 7.04 9.73 -3.39
N VAL A 59 6.14 8.78 -3.64
CA VAL A 59 6.15 7.94 -4.83
C VAL A 59 4.83 8.11 -5.58
N TYR A 60 4.94 8.40 -6.87
CA TYR A 60 3.84 8.41 -7.82
C TYR A 60 4.16 7.43 -8.94
N LEU A 61 3.27 6.46 -9.15
CA LEU A 61 3.51 5.42 -10.14
C LEU A 61 2.26 5.12 -10.96
N THR A 62 2.43 5.10 -12.27
CA THR A 62 1.45 4.57 -13.22
C THR A 62 2.11 3.47 -14.04
N SER A 63 1.71 2.21 -13.85
CA SER A 63 2.47 1.10 -14.45
C SER A 63 1.71 -0.21 -14.64
N ILE A 64 2.21 -1.05 -15.56
CA ILE A 64 1.88 -2.49 -15.59
C ILE A 64 3.02 -3.23 -14.88
N GLY A 65 2.74 -3.97 -13.82
CA GLY A 65 3.73 -4.72 -13.04
C GLY A 65 4.60 -3.84 -12.14
N VAL A 66 4.31 -3.85 -10.84
CA VAL A 66 5.01 -3.03 -9.84
C VAL A 66 5.50 -3.90 -8.69
N LYS A 67 6.76 -3.71 -8.33
CA LYS A 67 7.34 -4.16 -7.06
C LYS A 67 7.97 -2.97 -6.36
N LEU A 68 7.50 -2.70 -5.16
CA LEU A 68 7.87 -1.52 -4.40
C LEU A 68 8.29 -1.94 -2.99
N TYR A 69 9.52 -1.61 -2.61
CA TYR A 69 10.10 -1.85 -1.29
C TYR A 69 10.56 -0.52 -0.69
N LEU A 70 9.99 -0.11 0.44
CA LEU A 70 10.43 1.10 1.15
C LEU A 70 10.71 0.81 2.62
N THR A 71 11.80 1.38 3.09
CA THR A 71 12.13 1.54 4.50
C THR A 71 12.35 3.03 4.76
N SER A 72 11.47 3.69 5.51
CA SER A 72 11.56 5.16 5.66
C SER A 72 10.86 5.72 6.90
N ILE A 73 11.25 6.94 7.30
CA ILE A 73 10.46 7.79 8.20
C ILE A 73 9.69 8.75 7.31
N GLY A 74 8.35 8.69 7.31
CA GLY A 74 7.51 9.46 6.39
C GLY A 74 7.45 8.84 5.00
N VAL A 75 6.28 8.29 4.63
CA VAL A 75 6.03 7.71 3.32
C VAL A 75 4.65 8.09 2.81
N ASN A 76 4.60 8.62 1.59
CA ASN A 76 3.38 8.75 0.80
C ASN A 76 3.54 8.01 -0.52
N VAL A 77 2.69 7.03 -0.77
CA VAL A 77 2.69 6.25 -2.02
C VAL A 77 1.34 6.41 -2.73
N TYR A 78 1.40 6.75 -4.01
CA TYR A 78 0.27 6.83 -4.92
C TYR A 78 0.53 5.92 -6.12
N LEU A 79 -0.28 4.88 -6.28
CA LEU A 79 -0.11 3.86 -7.30
C LEU A 79 -1.38 3.67 -8.12
N THR A 80 -1.25 3.70 -9.45
CA THR A 80 -2.29 3.26 -10.40
C THR A 80 -1.70 2.20 -11.32
N SER A 81 -2.19 0.97 -11.29
CA SER A 81 -1.46 -0.12 -11.96
C SER A 81 -2.22 -1.42 -12.17
N ILE A 82 -1.67 -2.28 -13.02
CA ILE A 82 -2.08 -3.69 -13.14
C ILE A 82 -0.97 -4.54 -12.52
N GLY A 83 -1.27 -5.26 -11.44
CA GLY A 83 -0.34 -6.12 -10.73
C GLY A 83 0.64 -5.35 -9.84
N VAL A 84 0.37 -5.34 -8.54
CA VAL A 84 1.18 -4.61 -7.56
C VAL A 84 1.58 -5.49 -6.39
N ASN A 85 2.86 -5.40 -6.02
CA ASN A 85 3.33 -5.84 -4.72
C ASN A 85 4.03 -4.67 -4.01
N VAL A 86 3.52 -4.28 -2.85
CA VAL A 86 4.10 -3.23 -2.00
C VAL A 86 4.54 -3.83 -0.68
N TYR A 87 5.76 -3.50 -0.26
CA TYR A 87 6.35 -3.81 1.04
C TYR A 87 6.84 -2.50 1.66
N LEU A 88 6.20 -2.03 2.74
CA LEU A 88 6.66 -0.83 3.47
C LEU A 88 6.96 -1.16 4.92
N THR A 89 8.10 -0.68 5.40
CA THR A 89 8.46 -0.62 6.82
C THR A 89 8.72 0.83 7.19
N SER A 90 7.86 1.45 8.02
CA SER A 90 7.96 2.91 8.21
C SER A 90 7.26 3.46 9.45
N ILE A 91 7.73 4.62 9.91
CA ILE A 91 7.01 5.51 10.85
C ILE A 91 6.29 6.57 10.01
N GLY A 92 4.96 6.57 10.03
CA GLY A 92 4.11 7.48 9.26
C GLY A 92 3.97 7.05 7.80
N VAL A 93 2.89 6.32 7.50
CA VAL A 93 2.63 5.79 6.15
C VAL A 93 1.27 6.22 5.65
N LYS A 94 1.23 6.68 4.41
CA LYS A 94 0.01 6.90 3.64
C LYS A 94 0.11 6.19 2.29
N VAL A 95 -0.79 5.24 2.04
CA VAL A 95 -0.87 4.52 0.77
C VAL A 95 -2.21 4.78 0.11
N TYR A 96 -2.15 5.16 -1.16
CA TYR A 96 -3.27 5.25 -2.08
C TYR A 96 -3.00 4.34 -3.27
N LEU A 97 -3.91 3.40 -3.52
CA LEU A 97 -3.70 2.41 -4.57
C LEU A 97 -4.99 2.09 -5.31
N THR A 98 -4.95 2.28 -6.62
CA THR A 98 -5.99 1.89 -7.57
C THR A 98 -5.43 0.83 -8.52
N SER A 99 -5.94 -0.41 -8.49
CA SER A 99 -5.28 -1.48 -9.25
C SER A 99 -6.14 -2.69 -9.58
N ILE A 100 -5.66 -3.50 -10.53
CA ILE A 100 -6.11 -4.89 -10.73
C ILE A 100 -5.02 -5.80 -10.19
N GLY A 101 -5.31 -6.55 -9.13
CA GLY A 101 -4.38 -7.46 -8.46
C GLY A 101 -3.38 -6.73 -7.56
N VAL A 102 -3.61 -6.80 -6.26
CA VAL A 102 -2.79 -6.11 -5.25
C VAL A 102 -2.37 -7.03 -4.13
N LYS A 103 -1.10 -6.96 -3.75
CA LYS A 103 -0.59 -7.43 -2.46
C LYS A 103 0.14 -6.30 -1.74
N VAL A 104 -0.25 -6.05 -0.50
CA VAL A 104 0.32 -5.00 0.35
C VAL A 104 0.76 -5.62 1.67
N TYR A 105 2.01 -5.38 2.03
CA TYR A 105 2.62 -5.76 3.30
C TYR A 105 3.13 -4.49 3.98
N LEU A 106 2.59 -4.18 5.16
CA LEU A 106 2.89 -2.94 5.87
C LEU A 106 3.24 -3.22 7.33
N THR A 107 4.41 -2.74 7.74
CA THR A 107 4.85 -2.79 9.13
C THR A 107 5.21 -1.37 9.58
N GLY A 108 4.72 -0.92 10.74
CA GLY A 108 5.05 0.45 11.15
C GLY A 108 4.24 1.07 12.26
N ILE A 109 4.33 2.39 12.37
CA ILE A 109 3.55 3.21 13.29
C ILE A 109 2.78 4.25 12.46
N GLY A 110 1.50 4.45 12.73
CA GLY A 110 0.68 5.47 12.07
C GLY A 110 0.48 5.17 10.59
N VAL A 111 -0.31 4.12 10.29
CA VAL A 111 -0.54 3.65 8.92
C VAL A 111 -1.94 4.01 8.44
N LYS A 112 -2.02 4.67 7.29
CA LYS A 112 -3.27 4.98 6.57
C LYS A 112 -3.24 4.38 5.19
N VAL A 113 -4.27 3.62 4.87
CA VAL A 113 -4.33 2.81 3.65
C VAL A 113 -5.68 3.04 2.97
N TYR A 114 -5.63 3.41 1.69
CA TYR A 114 -6.78 3.61 0.83
C TYR A 114 -6.60 2.77 -0.43
N LEU A 115 -7.48 1.79 -0.61
CA LEU A 115 -7.41 0.87 -1.75
C LEU A 115 -8.72 0.81 -2.52
N THR A 116 -8.62 0.89 -3.85
CA THR A 116 -9.69 0.58 -4.78
C THR A 116 -9.19 -0.45 -5.78
N SER A 117 -9.70 -1.68 -5.77
CA SER A 117 -9.08 -2.74 -6.59
C SER A 117 -9.98 -3.93 -6.92
N ILE A 118 -9.57 -4.69 -7.93
CA ILE A 118 -10.07 -6.05 -8.18
C ILE A 118 -9.00 -7.03 -7.69
N GLY A 119 -9.30 -7.80 -6.65
CA GLY A 119 -8.40 -8.77 -6.03
C GLY A 119 -7.34 -8.10 -5.14
N VAL A 120 -7.57 -8.13 -3.83
CA VAL A 120 -6.70 -7.51 -2.83
C VAL A 120 -6.28 -8.49 -1.74
N LYS A 121 -4.99 -8.48 -1.40
CA LYS A 121 -4.47 -9.04 -0.15
C LYS A 121 -3.70 -7.97 0.62
N VAL A 122 -4.12 -7.69 1.85
CA VAL A 122 -3.43 -6.78 2.76
C VAL A 122 -2.97 -7.55 3.99
N TYR A 123 -1.70 -7.37 4.34
CA TYR A 123 -1.10 -7.82 5.58
C TYR A 123 -0.53 -6.61 6.29
N LEU A 124 -0.95 -6.39 7.53
CA LEU A 124 -0.58 -5.19 8.25
C LEU A 124 -0.28 -5.47 9.72
N THR A 125 0.88 -5.02 10.18
CA THR A 125 1.34 -5.12 11.57
C THR A 125 1.76 -3.74 12.06
N SER A 126 0.98 -3.09 12.94
CA SER A 126 1.25 -1.69 13.25
C SER A 126 0.63 -1.17 14.55
N ILE A 127 1.16 -0.05 15.05
CA ILE A 127 0.50 0.78 16.07
C ILE A 127 -0.23 1.93 15.36
N GLY A 128 -1.55 1.98 15.48
CA GLY A 128 -2.40 3.00 14.88
C GLY A 128 -2.63 2.78 13.38
N VAL A 129 -3.78 2.23 13.04
CA VAL A 129 -4.12 1.81 11.67
C VAL A 129 -5.48 2.33 11.26
N ASN A 130 -5.54 2.93 10.07
CA ASN A 130 -6.80 3.19 9.37
C ASN A 130 -6.76 2.58 7.97
N VAL A 131 -7.68 1.66 7.68
CA VAL A 131 -7.83 1.04 6.37
C VAL A 131 -9.20 1.40 5.78
N TYR A 132 -9.18 1.89 4.55
CA TYR A 132 -10.35 2.13 3.70
C TYR A 132 -10.17 1.30 2.44
N LEU A 133 -11.12 0.42 2.16
CA LEU A 133 -11.00 -0.51 1.05
C LEU A 133 -12.34 -0.67 0.32
N THR A 134 -12.30 -0.49 -0.99
CA THR A 134 -13.39 -0.75 -1.92
C THR A 134 -12.94 -1.75 -2.96
N SER A 135 -13.50 -2.96 -3.02
CA SER A 135 -12.92 -4.00 -3.87
C SER A 135 -13.87 -5.13 -4.25
N ILE A 136 -13.49 -5.88 -5.28
CA ILE A 136 -14.03 -7.21 -5.59
C ILE A 136 -12.97 -8.23 -5.17
N GLY A 137 -13.27 -9.06 -4.18
CA GLY A 137 -12.37 -10.08 -3.64
C GLY A 137 -11.29 -9.48 -2.72
N VAL A 138 -11.49 -9.60 -1.41
CA VAL A 138 -10.60 -9.03 -0.39
C VAL A 138 -10.18 -10.08 0.63
N LYS A 139 -8.88 -10.08 0.94
CA LYS A 139 -8.34 -10.70 2.16
C LYS A 139 -7.54 -9.69 2.96
N VAL A 140 -7.91 -9.46 4.21
CA VAL A 140 -7.19 -8.58 5.13
C VAL A 140 -6.73 -9.39 6.34
N TYR A 141 -5.46 -9.25 6.67
CA TYR A 141 -4.83 -9.76 7.89
C TYR A 141 -4.24 -8.58 8.63
N LEU A 142 -4.68 -8.36 9.86
CA LEU A 142 -4.31 -7.18 10.63
C LEU A 142 -3.97 -7.56 12.08
N THR A 143 -2.76 -7.19 12.50
CA THR A 143 -2.29 -7.30 13.88
C THR A 143 -1.89 -5.91 14.38
N SER A 144 -2.60 -5.35 15.37
CA SER A 144 -2.37 -3.94 15.70
C SER A 144 -2.86 -3.48 17.09
N ILE A 145 -2.29 -2.38 17.58
CA ILE A 145 -2.85 -1.59 18.67
C ILE A 145 -3.54 -0.37 18.04
N GLY A 146 -4.87 -0.27 18.16
CA GLY A 146 -5.68 0.80 17.59
C GLY A 146 -5.96 0.62 16.10
N VAL A 147 -7.14 0.11 15.78
CA VAL A 147 -7.57 -0.20 14.42
C VAL A 147 -8.90 0.46 14.07
N LYS A 148 -8.95 1.09 12.89
CA LYS A 148 -10.20 1.40 12.19
C LYS A 148 -10.19 0.81 10.79
N VAL A 149 -11.22 0.02 10.46
CA VAL A 149 -11.38 -0.57 9.13
C VAL A 149 -12.74 -0.18 8.57
N TYR A 150 -12.74 0.33 7.34
CA TYR A 150 -13.91 0.59 6.54
C TYR A 150 -13.80 -0.22 5.25
N LEU A 151 -14.74 -1.12 5.03
CA LEU A 151 -14.69 -2.06 3.92
C LEU A 151 -16.01 -2.13 3.17
N THR A 152 -15.96 -1.84 1.87
CA THR A 152 -17.08 -2.05 0.94
C THR A 152 -16.66 -3.03 -0.15
N SER A 153 -17.22 -4.25 -0.18
CA SER A 153 -16.68 -5.26 -1.09
C SER A 153 -17.64 -6.40 -1.46
N ILE A 154 -17.38 -7.03 -2.61
CA ILE A 154 -17.97 -8.33 -2.97
C ILE A 154 -16.92 -9.39 -2.62
N GLY A 155 -17.23 -10.31 -1.69
CA GLY A 155 -16.34 -11.36 -1.23
C GLY A 155 -15.23 -10.86 -0.31
N VAL A 156 -15.43 -10.99 0.99
CA VAL A 156 -14.51 -10.49 2.03
C VAL A 156 -14.08 -11.60 2.98
N LYS A 157 -12.77 -11.66 3.28
CA LYS A 157 -12.24 -12.34 4.46
C LYS A 157 -11.38 -11.38 5.28
N VAL A 158 -11.72 -11.19 6.55
CA VAL A 158 -10.94 -10.38 7.49
C VAL A 158 -10.49 -11.24 8.67
N TYR A 159 -9.20 -11.16 8.99
CA TYR A 159 -8.59 -11.72 10.18
C TYR A 159 -7.97 -10.57 10.98
N LEU A 160 -8.42 -10.40 12.21
CA LEU A 160 -8.02 -9.27 13.05
C LEU A 160 -7.61 -9.73 14.44
N THR A 161 -6.39 -9.35 14.84
CA THR A 161 -5.84 -9.52 16.18
C THR A 161 -5.41 -8.18 16.74
N SER A 162 -6.13 -7.61 17.72
CA SER A 162 -5.83 -6.22 18.12
C SER A 162 -6.39 -5.77 19.46
N ILE A 163 -5.77 -4.71 20.00
CA ILE A 163 -6.28 -3.95 21.15
C ILE A 163 -6.90 -2.66 20.62
N GLY A 164 -8.20 -2.47 20.82
CA GLY A 164 -8.97 -1.32 20.32
C GLY A 164 -9.31 -1.42 18.84
N VAL A 165 -10.56 -1.79 18.54
CA VAL A 165 -11.05 -2.08 17.19
C VAL A 165 -12.35 -1.37 16.90
N ASN A 166 -12.41 -0.69 15.74
CA ASN A 166 -13.66 -0.30 15.11
C ASN A 166 -13.69 -0.81 13.67
N VAL A 167 -14.68 -1.63 13.32
CA VAL A 167 -14.86 -2.15 11.97
C VAL A 167 -16.23 -1.80 11.43
N TYR A 168 -16.26 -1.26 10.21
CA TYR A 168 -17.45 -0.99 9.41
C TYR A 168 -17.34 -1.79 8.11
N LEU A 169 -18.30 -2.69 7.89
CA LEU A 169 -18.33 -3.61 6.77
C LEU A 169 -19.65 -3.49 6.02
N THR A 170 -19.58 -3.29 4.70
CA THR A 170 -20.71 -3.39 3.78
C THR A 170 -20.35 -4.34 2.66
N SER A 171 -20.98 -5.50 2.57
CA SER A 171 -20.48 -6.52 1.64
C SER A 171 -21.47 -7.60 1.24
N ILE A 172 -21.24 -8.17 0.06
CA ILE A 172 -21.88 -9.40 -0.41
C ILE A 172 -20.90 -10.55 -0.15
N GLY A 173 -21.23 -11.44 0.78
CA GLY A 173 -20.37 -12.56 1.20
C GLY A 173 -19.19 -12.15 2.09
N VAL A 174 -19.29 -12.47 3.39
CA VAL A 174 -18.35 -12.01 4.43
C VAL A 174 -17.93 -13.14 5.35
N LYS A 175 -16.64 -13.19 5.67
CA LYS A 175 -16.12 -13.94 6.83
C LYS A 175 -15.21 -13.04 7.65
N VAL A 176 -15.49 -12.91 8.95
CA VAL A 176 -14.67 -12.15 9.90
C VAL A 176 -14.23 -13.08 11.02
N TYR A 177 -12.94 -13.07 11.31
CA TYR A 177 -12.33 -13.74 12.45
C TYR A 177 -11.66 -12.68 13.31
N LEU A 178 -12.04 -12.62 14.59
CA LEU A 178 -11.65 -11.52 15.48
C LEU A 178 -11.16 -12.06 16.83
N THR A 179 -9.95 -11.64 17.20
CA THR A 179 -9.38 -11.83 18.54
C THR A 179 -8.97 -10.46 19.06
N SER A 180 -9.73 -9.88 19.99
CA SER A 180 -9.45 -8.48 20.37
C SER A 180 -10.00 -8.06 21.72
N ILE A 181 -9.36 -7.06 22.30
CA ILE A 181 -9.78 -6.36 23.52
C ILE A 181 -10.33 -4.99 23.10
N GLY A 182 -11.58 -4.68 23.44
CA GLY A 182 -12.25 -3.42 23.10
C GLY A 182 -12.69 -3.35 21.62
N VAL A 183 -13.94 -3.71 21.35
CA VAL A 183 -14.45 -3.95 19.99
C VAL A 183 -15.75 -3.22 19.72
N LYS A 184 -15.83 -2.60 18.53
CA LYS A 184 -17.09 -2.23 17.89
C LYS A 184 -17.10 -2.72 16.45
N VAL A 185 -18.14 -3.46 16.07
CA VAL A 185 -18.33 -3.96 14.71
C VAL A 185 -19.72 -3.56 14.22
N TYR A 186 -19.75 -2.91 13.05
CA TYR A 186 -20.96 -2.63 12.30
C TYR A 186 -20.88 -3.39 10.97
N LEU A 187 -21.81 -4.31 10.76
CA LEU A 187 -21.85 -5.17 9.59
C LEU A 187 -23.20 -5.04 8.88
N VAL A 188 -23.13 -4.65 7.61
CA VAL A 188 -24.22 -4.76 6.65
C VAL A 188 -23.80 -5.83 5.63
N SER A 189 -24.40 -7.02 5.73
CA SER A 189 -24.11 -8.12 4.81
C SER A 189 -25.36 -8.49 4.03
N ILE A 190 -25.21 -8.64 2.72
CA ILE A 190 -26.24 -9.23 1.86
C ILE A 190 -25.80 -10.67 1.58
N ASP A 191 -26.55 -11.62 2.11
CA ASP A 191 -26.33 -13.05 1.86
C ASP A 191 -27.18 -13.46 0.65
N VAL A 192 -26.53 -13.70 -0.49
CA VAL A 192 -27.22 -14.25 -1.66
C VAL A 192 -27.23 -15.77 -1.49
N LYS A 193 -28.15 -16.27 -0.66
CA LYS A 193 -28.47 -17.70 -0.64
C LYS A 193 -29.14 -18.04 -1.97
N ARG A 194 -28.51 -18.92 -2.74
CA ARG A 194 -29.20 -19.75 -3.73
C ARG A 194 -29.39 -21.13 -3.13
#